data_AF-A0A7L4NZA9-F1
#
_entry.id   AF-A0A7L4NZA9-F1
#
_cell.length_a   1.000
_cell.length_b   1.000
_cell.length_c   1.000
_cell.angle_alpha   90.00
_cell.angle_beta   90.00
_cell.angle_gamma   90.00
#
_symmetry.space_group_name_H-M   'P 1'
#
loop_
_entity.id
_entity.type
_entity.pdbx_description
1 polymer ?
#
loop_
_entity_poly.entity_id
_entity_poly.type
_entity_poly.pdbx_seq_one_letter_code
_entity_poly.pdbx_strand_id
1 'polypeptide(L)'
;MGYLICKECDGYYQLQEGEHPEDFDRCQCGGKLEYVEKIEDQKITDKITSALNIRRISGIIIGAVVILVSFHISSPDPYSSNFVYNNNISFYLWGAGGLVAAVIAGGNIRSGASNGFYAACISGLLVIITYYYMNNPIYQVESSLPDGIAFFLALCAVYLLVPSLFSIIGGLIASISRKILTKLS
;
A
#
# COMPACT_ATOMS: atom_id res chain seq x y z
N MET A 1 25.70 12.07 22.43
CA MET A 1 25.14 11.93 21.08
C MET A 1 23.66 11.65 21.21
N GLY A 2 22.81 12.59 20.81
CA GLY A 2 21.36 12.45 20.88
C GLY A 2 20.74 12.23 19.50
N TYR A 3 19.42 12.10 19.46
CA TYR A 3 18.64 11.80 18.26
C TYR A 3 17.53 12.83 18.09
N LEU A 4 17.15 13.09 16.84
CA LEU A 4 15.96 13.86 16.48
C LEU A 4 14.90 12.89 15.96
N ILE A 5 13.67 13.01 16.46
CA ILE A 5 12.53 12.17 16.07
C ILE A 5 11.43 13.06 15.48
N CYS A 6 10.92 12.72 14.30
CA CYS A 6 9.80 13.42 13.70
C CYS A 6 8.47 12.96 14.29
N LYS A 7 7.63 13.89 14.76
CA LYS A 7 6.28 13.58 15.30
C LYS A 7 5.23 13.23 14.25
N GLU A 8 5.53 13.40 12.97
CA GLU A 8 4.55 13.15 11.88
C GLU A 8 4.85 11.90 11.07
N CYS A 9 6.13 11.59 10.82
CA CYS A 9 6.53 10.41 10.06
C CYS A 9 7.31 9.38 10.89
N ASP A 10 7.56 9.67 12.17
CA ASP A 10 8.35 8.85 13.10
C ASP A 10 9.78 8.54 12.62
N GLY A 11 10.27 9.29 11.62
CA GLY A 11 11.65 9.21 11.16
C GLY A 11 12.61 9.73 12.22
N TYR A 12 13.77 9.08 12.36
CA TYR A 12 14.82 9.50 13.29
C TYR A 12 16.12 9.86 12.57
N TYR A 13 16.84 10.79 13.15
CA TYR A 13 18.18 11.20 12.71
C TYR A 13 19.11 11.20 13.91
N GLN A 14 20.25 10.51 13.78
CA GLN A 14 21.29 10.53 14.82
C GLN A 14 22.25 11.68 14.53
N LEU A 15 22.37 12.59 15.49
CA LEU A 15 23.29 13.72 15.37
C LEU A 15 24.72 13.21 15.31
N GLN A 16 25.46 13.67 14.30
CA GLN A 16 26.88 13.45 14.17
C GLN A 16 27.66 14.29 15.19
N GLU A 17 28.94 13.99 15.33
CA GLU A 17 29.82 14.75 16.21
C GLU A 17 29.96 16.19 15.71
N GLY A 18 29.54 17.16 16.53
CA GLY A 18 29.51 18.58 16.18
C GLY A 18 28.18 19.11 15.62
N GLU A 19 27.19 18.25 15.39
CA GLU A 19 25.84 18.67 14.99
C GLU A 19 24.96 18.96 16.22
N HIS A 20 24.21 20.06 16.17
CA HIS A 20 23.29 20.46 17.22
C HIS A 20 21.82 20.23 16.82
N PRO A 21 20.93 19.88 17.77
CA PRO A 21 19.49 19.73 17.51
C PRO A 21 18.85 20.95 16.82
N GLU A 22 19.38 22.13 17.12
CA GLU A 22 18.93 23.43 16.64
C GLU A 22 19.25 23.67 15.16
N ASP A 23 20.21 22.92 14.59
CA ASP A 23 20.56 23.00 13.18
C ASP A 23 19.45 22.42 12.27
N PHE A 24 18.47 21.73 12.85
CA PHE A 24 17.40 21.02 12.15
C PHE A 24 16.02 21.56 12.52
N ASP A 25 15.39 22.33 11.62
CA ASP A 25 14.04 22.89 11.83
C ASP A 25 12.94 21.82 11.71
N ARG A 26 12.92 21.08 10.60
CA ARG A 26 11.83 20.13 10.26
C ARG A 26 12.35 18.89 9.55
N CYS A 27 11.58 17.82 9.66
CA CYS A 27 11.81 16.61 8.88
C CYS A 27 11.55 16.86 7.38
N GLN A 28 12.15 16.05 6.50
CA GLN A 28 11.89 16.07 5.06
C GLN A 28 10.41 15.85 4.69
N CYS A 29 9.60 15.29 5.61
CA CYS A 29 8.17 15.13 5.44
C CYS A 29 7.35 16.41 5.76
N GLY A 30 7.97 17.43 6.36
CA GLY A 30 7.34 18.66 6.85
C GLY A 30 7.06 18.69 8.37
N GLY A 31 7.22 17.57 9.06
CA GLY A 31 6.85 17.42 10.47
C GLY A 31 7.89 17.92 11.48
N LYS A 32 7.40 18.24 12.69
CA LYS A 32 8.20 18.75 13.80
C LYS A 32 9.15 17.68 14.35
N LEU A 33 10.40 18.08 14.62
CA LEU A 33 11.43 17.24 15.22
C LEU A 33 11.47 17.42 16.75
N GLU A 34 11.74 16.34 17.48
CA GLU A 34 11.91 16.32 18.94
C GLU A 34 13.26 15.66 19.29
N TYR A 35 14.03 16.30 20.17
CA TYR A 35 15.33 15.80 20.62
C TYR A 35 15.20 14.79 21.77
N VAL A 36 15.97 13.71 21.71
CA VAL A 36 16.08 12.70 22.78
C VAL A 36 17.54 12.26 22.98
N GLU A 37 17.94 12.15 24.25
CA GLU A 37 19.36 11.99 24.61
C GLU A 37 19.86 10.54 24.51
N LYS A 38 19.04 9.52 24.82
CA LYS A 38 19.39 8.08 24.69
C LYS A 38 18.19 7.19 24.37
N ILE A 39 18.46 6.05 23.73
CA ILE A 39 17.50 5.00 23.38
C ILE A 39 17.86 3.76 24.23
N GLU A 40 17.07 3.41 25.26
CA GLU A 40 17.32 2.21 26.11
C GLU A 40 16.73 0.93 25.51
N ASP A 41 17.27 -0.25 25.80
CA ASP A 41 17.04 -1.48 25.01
C ASP A 41 15.66 -2.16 25.15
N GLN A 42 14.90 -1.96 26.22
CA GLN A 42 13.46 -2.37 26.26
C GLN A 42 12.62 -1.59 25.23
N LYS A 43 13.11 -0.42 24.84
CA LYS A 43 12.56 0.42 23.78
C LYS A 43 12.80 -0.20 22.41
N ILE A 44 13.67 -1.21 22.22
CA ILE A 44 13.95 -1.79 20.88
C ILE A 44 12.77 -2.60 20.36
N THR A 45 12.11 -3.43 21.16
CA THR A 45 10.93 -4.20 20.71
C THR A 45 9.74 -3.26 20.46
N ASP A 46 9.55 -2.26 21.31
CA ASP A 46 8.59 -1.18 21.09
C ASP A 46 8.98 -0.28 19.90
N LYS A 47 10.29 -0.10 19.65
CA LYS A 47 10.82 0.64 18.49
C LYS A 47 10.77 -0.13 17.21
N ILE A 48 10.88 -1.45 17.22
CA ILE A 48 10.64 -2.28 16.03
C ILE A 48 9.14 -2.24 15.75
N THR A 49 8.30 -2.32 16.78
CA THR A 49 6.84 -2.18 16.67
C THR A 49 6.38 -0.75 16.31
N SER A 50 7.20 0.28 16.57
CA SER A 50 6.96 1.68 16.16
C SER A 50 7.64 2.07 14.85
N ALA A 51 8.79 1.48 14.52
CA ALA A 51 9.50 1.64 13.23
C ALA A 51 8.80 0.83 12.13
N LEU A 52 8.28 -0.34 12.48
CA LEU A 52 7.26 -1.02 11.72
C LEU A 52 5.96 -0.27 12.01
N ASN A 53 5.56 0.67 11.16
CA ASN A 53 4.30 1.39 11.36
C ASN A 53 3.13 0.38 11.29
N ILE A 54 2.80 -0.26 12.41
CA ILE A 54 1.93 -1.44 12.45
C ILE A 54 0.52 -1.08 12.03
N ARG A 55 0.14 0.18 12.25
CA ARG A 55 -1.10 0.79 11.74
C ARG A 55 -1.06 0.86 10.21
N ARG A 56 0.08 1.24 9.63
CA ARG A 56 0.28 1.22 8.17
C ARG A 56 0.23 -0.18 7.60
N ILE A 57 0.91 -1.15 8.21
CA ILE A 57 0.91 -2.53 7.73
C ILE A 57 -0.48 -3.16 7.87
N SER A 58 -1.12 -3.04 9.04
CA SER A 58 -2.49 -3.54 9.24
C SER A 58 -3.47 -2.90 8.26
N GLY A 59 -3.36 -1.59 8.02
CA GLY A 59 -4.15 -0.91 7.00
C GLY A 59 -3.95 -1.49 5.61
N ILE A 60 -2.70 -1.63 5.16
CA ILE A 60 -2.37 -2.20 3.84
C ILE A 60 -2.91 -3.64 3.72
N ILE A 61 -2.75 -4.47 4.75
CA ILE A 61 -3.24 -5.86 4.75
C ILE A 61 -4.76 -5.88 4.66
N ILE A 62 -5.46 -5.10 5.48
CA ILE A 62 -6.94 -5.07 5.48
C ILE A 62 -7.45 -4.57 4.13
N GLY A 63 -6.84 -3.50 3.58
CA GLY A 63 -7.17 -3.02 2.25
C GLY A 63 -6.92 -4.06 1.16
N ALA A 64 -5.78 -4.78 1.23
CA ALA A 64 -5.48 -5.86 0.29
C ALA A 64 -6.51 -6.99 0.37
N VAL A 65 -7.00 -7.34 1.56
CA VAL A 65 -8.07 -8.34 1.73
C VAL A 65 -9.37 -7.89 1.07
N VAL A 66 -9.77 -6.62 1.20
CA VAL A 66 -10.96 -6.08 0.52
C VAL A 66 -10.84 -6.22 -1.00
N ILE A 67 -9.65 -5.91 -1.54
CA ILE A 67 -9.36 -6.07 -2.97
C ILE A 67 -9.36 -7.54 -3.37
N LEU A 68 -8.72 -8.42 -2.58
CA LEU A 68 -8.67 -9.86 -2.86
C LEU A 68 -10.07 -10.49 -2.94
N VAL A 69 -10.95 -10.16 -2.00
CA VAL A 69 -12.33 -10.65 -1.99
C VAL A 69 -13.05 -10.26 -3.28
N SER A 70 -12.80 -9.07 -3.82
CA SER A 70 -13.40 -8.64 -5.08
C SER A 70 -12.98 -9.49 -6.29
N PHE A 71 -11.77 -10.05 -6.28
CA PHE A 71 -11.30 -10.96 -7.33
C PHE A 71 -11.92 -12.36 -7.22
N HIS A 72 -12.39 -12.75 -6.05
CA HIS A 72 -13.10 -14.03 -5.86
C HIS A 72 -14.59 -13.95 -6.16
N ILE A 73 -15.19 -12.76 -6.02
CA ILE A 73 -16.60 -12.52 -6.40
C ILE A 73 -16.76 -12.49 -7.92
N SER A 74 -15.72 -12.11 -8.66
CA SER A 74 -15.71 -12.06 -10.13
C SER A 74 -14.96 -13.26 -10.73
N SER A 75 -15.37 -13.73 -11.90
CA SER A 75 -14.67 -14.83 -12.59
C SER A 75 -13.25 -14.39 -13.00
N PRO A 76 -12.19 -15.15 -12.65
CA PRO A 76 -10.79 -14.77 -12.90
C PRO A 76 -10.34 -14.95 -14.36
N ASP A 77 -11.22 -15.39 -15.25
CA ASP A 77 -10.91 -15.56 -16.66
C ASP A 77 -11.03 -14.21 -17.40
N PRO A 78 -9.91 -13.61 -17.84
CA PRO A 78 -9.90 -12.32 -18.53
C PRO A 78 -10.54 -12.39 -19.94
N TYR A 79 -10.75 -13.59 -20.49
CA TYR A 79 -11.40 -13.81 -21.78
C TYR A 79 -12.87 -14.21 -21.66
N SER A 80 -13.38 -14.37 -20.43
CA SER A 80 -14.80 -14.63 -20.23
C SER A 80 -15.63 -13.41 -20.64
N SER A 81 -16.70 -13.61 -21.42
CA SER A 81 -17.65 -12.55 -21.76
C SER A 81 -18.31 -11.91 -20.53
N ASN A 82 -18.26 -12.58 -19.38
CA ASN A 82 -18.76 -12.09 -18.09
C ASN A 82 -17.73 -11.22 -17.33
N PHE A 83 -16.49 -11.13 -17.82
CA PHE A 83 -15.43 -10.35 -17.20
C PHE A 83 -15.82 -8.86 -17.15
N VAL A 84 -16.20 -8.25 -18.28
CA VAL A 84 -16.55 -6.82 -18.32
C VAL A 84 -17.86 -6.50 -17.58
N TYR A 85 -18.86 -7.41 -17.61
CA TYR A 85 -20.20 -7.16 -17.05
C TYR A 85 -20.28 -7.27 -15.51
N ASN A 86 -19.46 -8.11 -14.87
CA ASN A 86 -19.45 -8.26 -13.41
C ASN A 86 -18.48 -7.30 -12.70
N ASN A 87 -17.60 -6.61 -13.43
CA ASN A 87 -16.50 -5.83 -12.86
C ASN A 87 -16.87 -4.42 -12.36
N ASN A 88 -18.10 -3.94 -12.56
CA ASN A 88 -18.53 -2.66 -11.99
C ASN A 88 -18.40 -2.66 -10.46
N ILE A 89 -18.82 -3.74 -9.80
CA ILE A 89 -18.68 -3.91 -8.34
C ILE A 89 -17.20 -4.00 -7.94
N SER A 90 -16.39 -4.70 -8.75
CA SER A 90 -14.95 -4.86 -8.50
C SER A 90 -14.22 -3.52 -8.53
N PHE A 91 -14.52 -2.61 -9.46
CA PHE A 91 -13.91 -1.27 -9.50
C PHE A 91 -14.17 -0.48 -8.22
N TYR A 92 -15.40 -0.52 -7.70
CA TYR A 92 -15.74 0.13 -6.43
C TYR A 92 -14.99 -0.50 -5.25
N LEU A 93 -14.87 -1.84 -5.23
CA LEU A 93 -14.14 -2.54 -4.16
C LEU A 93 -12.63 -2.30 -4.22
N TRP A 94 -12.04 -2.12 -5.41
CA TRP A 94 -10.64 -1.74 -5.55
C TRP A 94 -10.37 -0.35 -4.97
N GLY A 95 -11.24 0.61 -5.27
CA GLY A 95 -11.21 1.94 -4.65
C GLY A 95 -11.44 1.89 -3.14
N ALA A 96 -12.42 1.11 -2.69
CA ALA A 96 -12.72 0.94 -1.27
C ALA A 96 -11.54 0.34 -0.50
N GLY A 97 -10.86 -0.66 -1.07
CA GLY A 97 -9.66 -1.24 -0.47
C GLY A 97 -8.54 -0.22 -0.27
N GLY A 98 -8.30 0.63 -1.27
CA GLY A 98 -7.34 1.73 -1.15
C GLY A 98 -7.73 2.78 -0.10
N LEU A 99 -9.01 3.12 -0.03
CA LEU A 99 -9.56 4.01 0.99
C LEU A 99 -9.36 3.42 2.39
N VAL A 100 -9.75 2.16 2.61
CA VAL A 100 -9.60 1.46 3.90
C VAL A 100 -8.12 1.40 4.31
N ALA A 101 -7.24 1.03 3.38
CA ALA A 101 -5.80 1.00 3.63
C ALA A 101 -5.29 2.36 4.12
N ALA A 102 -5.63 3.43 3.40
CA ALA A 102 -5.17 4.77 3.74
C ALA A 102 -5.82 5.34 5.01
N VAL A 103 -7.09 5.02 5.32
CA VAL A 103 -7.76 5.45 6.57
C VAL A 103 -7.06 4.87 7.79
N ILE A 104 -6.78 3.57 7.78
CA ILE A 104 -6.15 2.88 8.91
C ILE A 104 -4.68 3.27 9.04
N ALA A 105 -3.97 3.31 7.90
CA ALA A 105 -2.55 3.64 7.87
C ALA A 105 -2.23 5.09 8.24
N GLY A 106 -3.17 6.01 8.02
CA GLY A 106 -2.96 7.44 8.29
C GLY A 106 -1.90 8.07 7.37
N GLY A 107 -1.25 9.12 7.88
CA GLY A 107 -0.22 9.87 7.16
C GLY A 107 -0.76 10.90 6.16
N ASN A 108 0.17 11.49 5.40
CA ASN A 108 -0.07 12.55 4.44
C ASN A 108 -0.68 12.05 3.10
N ILE A 109 -0.96 12.97 2.17
CA ILE A 109 -1.57 12.65 0.86
C ILE A 109 -0.71 11.66 0.06
N ARG A 110 0.62 11.85 0.02
CA ARG A 110 1.53 10.92 -0.69
C ARG A 110 1.44 9.52 -0.10
N SER A 111 1.43 9.41 1.23
CA SER A 111 1.31 8.11 1.91
C SER A 111 -0.03 7.43 1.61
N GLY A 112 -1.13 8.18 1.47
CA GLY A 112 -2.44 7.64 1.09
C GLY A 112 -2.41 6.94 -0.28
N ALA A 113 -1.88 7.63 -1.30
CA ALA A 113 -1.71 7.05 -2.63
C ALA A 113 -0.80 5.80 -2.60
N SER A 114 0.34 5.88 -1.91
CA SER A 114 1.26 4.74 -1.78
C SER A 114 0.63 3.56 -1.05
N ASN A 115 -0.16 3.79 0.01
CA ASN A 115 -0.82 2.72 0.77
C ASN A 115 -1.87 2.00 -0.07
N GLY A 116 -2.64 2.74 -0.87
CA GLY A 116 -3.56 2.15 -1.84
C GLY A 116 -2.82 1.32 -2.91
N PHE A 117 -1.73 1.86 -3.46
CA PHE A 117 -0.89 1.15 -4.43
C PHE A 117 -0.34 -0.17 -3.86
N TYR A 118 0.24 -0.15 -2.66
CA TYR A 118 0.77 -1.37 -2.03
C TYR A 118 -0.32 -2.42 -1.78
N ALA A 119 -1.50 -2.02 -1.31
CA ALA A 119 -2.62 -2.94 -1.12
C ALA A 119 -3.06 -3.62 -2.44
N ALA A 120 -3.09 -2.85 -3.54
CA ALA A 120 -3.41 -3.38 -4.87
C ALA A 120 -2.32 -4.31 -5.42
N CYS A 121 -1.04 -3.97 -5.27
CA CYS A 121 0.04 -4.85 -5.71
C CYS A 121 0.08 -6.17 -4.95
N ILE A 122 -0.09 -6.14 -3.63
CA ILE A 122 -0.10 -7.35 -2.79
C ILE A 122 -1.23 -8.29 -3.22
N SER A 123 -2.43 -7.74 -3.37
CA SER A 123 -3.60 -8.52 -3.80
C SER A 123 -3.46 -9.05 -5.23
N GLY A 124 -3.04 -8.20 -6.18
CA GLY A 124 -2.83 -8.59 -7.58
C GLY A 124 -1.76 -9.65 -7.77
N LEU A 125 -0.62 -9.54 -7.08
CA LEU A 125 0.44 -10.55 -7.13
C LEU A 125 -0.05 -11.90 -6.58
N LEU A 126 -0.80 -11.89 -5.48
CA LEU A 126 -1.40 -13.12 -4.93
C LEU A 126 -2.34 -13.80 -5.92
N VAL A 127 -3.16 -13.04 -6.66
CA VAL A 127 -4.04 -13.59 -7.69
C VAL A 127 -3.25 -14.18 -8.85
N ILE A 128 -2.24 -13.46 -9.37
CA ILE A 128 -1.40 -13.95 -10.46
C ILE A 128 -0.68 -15.24 -10.06
N ILE A 129 -0.11 -15.28 -8.85
CA ILE A 129 0.56 -16.46 -8.30
C ILE A 129 -0.43 -17.63 -8.17
N THR A 130 -1.61 -17.38 -7.61
CA THR A 130 -2.65 -18.42 -7.45
C THR A 130 -3.09 -18.96 -8.81
N TYR A 131 -3.33 -18.08 -9.78
CA TYR A 131 -3.69 -18.46 -11.14
C TYR A 131 -2.59 -19.33 -11.79
N TYR A 132 -1.33 -18.95 -11.61
CA TYR A 132 -0.19 -19.71 -12.12
C TYR A 132 -0.11 -21.12 -11.51
N TYR A 133 -0.29 -21.25 -10.19
CA TYR A 133 -0.24 -22.56 -9.52
C TYR A 133 -1.44 -23.45 -9.83
N MET A 134 -2.66 -22.88 -9.88
CA MET A 134 -3.88 -23.62 -10.16
C MET A 134 -3.89 -24.20 -11.59
N ASN A 135 -3.28 -23.49 -12.54
CA ASN A 135 -3.22 -23.92 -13.95
C ASN A 135 -1.97 -24.74 -14.29
N ASN A 136 -1.04 -24.94 -13.34
CA ASN A 136 0.24 -25.60 -13.57
C ASN A 136 0.22 -27.13 -13.79
N PRO A 137 -0.86 -27.91 -13.60
CA PRO A 137 -0.81 -29.34 -13.96
C PRO A 137 -1.50 -29.73 -15.28
N ILE A 138 -2.15 -28.83 -16.05
CA ILE A 138 -3.03 -29.29 -17.16
C ILE A 138 -2.82 -28.60 -18.52
N TYR A 139 -2.21 -27.42 -18.63
CA TYR A 139 -2.01 -26.79 -19.95
C TYR A 139 -0.59 -26.99 -20.47
N GLN A 140 -0.33 -28.20 -20.98
CA GLN A 140 0.64 -28.43 -22.07
C GLN A 140 0.10 -27.79 -23.37
N VAL A 141 -0.20 -26.49 -23.34
CA VAL A 141 -0.44 -25.75 -24.57
C VAL A 141 0.93 -25.35 -25.04
N GLU A 142 1.35 -25.95 -26.14
CA GLU A 142 2.48 -25.55 -26.96
C GLU A 142 2.17 -24.14 -27.52
N SER A 143 2.15 -23.15 -26.64
CA SER A 143 1.91 -21.76 -26.98
C SER A 143 3.20 -21.21 -27.57
N SER A 144 3.10 -20.61 -28.75
CA SER A 144 4.21 -19.87 -29.33
C SER A 144 4.70 -18.81 -28.32
N LEU A 145 6.02 -18.59 -28.26
CA LEU A 145 6.65 -17.63 -27.33
C LEU A 145 5.95 -16.24 -27.26
N PRO A 146 5.42 -15.68 -28.37
CA PRO A 146 4.63 -14.44 -28.34
C PRO A 146 3.32 -14.51 -27.54
N ASP A 147 2.61 -15.64 -27.58
CA ASP A 147 1.29 -15.79 -26.97
C ASP A 147 1.38 -15.86 -25.43
N GLY A 148 2.42 -16.52 -24.92
CA GLY A 148 2.68 -16.58 -23.47
C GLY A 148 3.03 -15.20 -22.88
N ILE A 149 3.81 -14.39 -23.60
CA ILE A 149 4.15 -13.02 -23.18
C ILE A 149 2.91 -12.13 -23.18
N ALA A 150 2.10 -12.19 -24.25
CA ALA A 150 0.87 -11.42 -24.36
C ALA A 150 -0.11 -11.76 -23.22
N PHE A 151 -0.24 -13.04 -22.90
CA PHE A 151 -1.07 -13.52 -21.80
C PHE A 151 -0.59 -12.99 -20.43
N PHE A 152 0.71 -13.07 -20.15
CA PHE A 152 1.29 -12.55 -18.91
C PHE A 152 1.11 -11.02 -18.76
N LEU A 153 1.28 -10.28 -19.86
CA LEU A 153 1.04 -8.83 -19.89
C LEU A 153 -0.43 -8.49 -19.62
N ALA A 154 -1.36 -9.27 -20.17
CA ALA A 154 -2.79 -9.10 -19.92
C ALA A 154 -3.12 -9.34 -18.43
N LEU A 155 -2.56 -10.38 -17.81
CA LEU A 155 -2.69 -10.62 -16.37
C LEU A 155 -2.14 -9.45 -15.54
N CYS A 156 -0.96 -8.95 -15.87
CA CYS A 156 -0.38 -7.79 -15.19
C CYS A 156 -1.27 -6.54 -15.33
N ALA A 157 -1.80 -6.29 -16.51
CA ALA A 157 -2.68 -5.15 -16.73
C ALA A 157 -3.96 -5.26 -15.87
N VAL A 158 -4.61 -6.42 -15.91
CA VAL A 158 -5.89 -6.66 -15.21
C VAL A 158 -5.74 -6.70 -13.70
N TYR A 159 -4.71 -7.37 -13.18
CA TYR A 159 -4.59 -7.66 -11.75
C TYR A 159 -3.65 -6.72 -11.02
N LEU A 160 -2.74 -6.01 -11.71
CA LEU A 160 -1.85 -5.03 -11.10
C LEU A 160 -2.20 -3.61 -11.50
N LEU A 161 -2.21 -3.31 -12.80
CA LEU A 161 -2.35 -1.93 -13.28
C LEU A 161 -3.71 -1.32 -12.91
N VAL A 162 -4.81 -1.93 -13.35
CA VAL A 162 -6.15 -1.35 -13.16
C VAL A 162 -6.51 -1.24 -11.66
N PRO A 163 -6.35 -2.28 -10.83
CA PRO A 163 -6.66 -2.21 -9.39
C PRO A 163 -5.80 -1.16 -8.68
N SER A 164 -4.54 -0.99 -9.10
CA SER A 164 -3.66 0.05 -8.57
C SER A 164 -4.20 1.45 -8.82
N LEU A 165 -4.69 1.73 -10.03
CA LEU A 165 -5.25 3.05 -10.37
C LEU A 165 -6.46 3.38 -9.48
N PHE A 166 -7.41 2.46 -9.34
CA PHE A 166 -8.59 2.67 -8.50
C PHE A 166 -8.23 2.77 -7.01
N SER A 167 -7.33 1.91 -6.53
CA SER A 167 -6.89 1.92 -5.13
C SER A 167 -6.11 3.20 -4.78
N ILE A 168 -5.29 3.73 -5.69
CA ILE A 168 -4.64 5.04 -5.53
C ILE A 168 -5.69 6.13 -5.36
N ILE A 169 -6.75 6.15 -6.17
CA ILE A 169 -7.85 7.13 -6.06
C ILE A 169 -8.50 7.03 -4.67
N GLY A 170 -8.83 5.81 -4.22
CA GLY A 170 -9.39 5.59 -2.88
C GLY A 170 -8.47 6.09 -1.77
N GLY A 171 -7.17 5.82 -1.88
CA GLY A 171 -6.15 6.26 -0.93
C GLY A 171 -5.99 7.79 -0.89
N LEU A 172 -6.08 8.46 -2.05
CA LEU A 172 -6.07 9.91 -2.15
C LEU A 172 -7.31 10.52 -1.48
N ILE A 173 -8.50 9.97 -1.74
CA ILE A 173 -9.77 10.42 -1.12
C ILE A 173 -9.62 10.37 0.41
N ALA A 174 -9.19 9.23 0.97
CA ALA A 174 -9.00 9.08 2.41
C ALA A 174 -8.08 10.15 3.00
N SER A 175 -6.93 10.40 2.38
CA SER A 175 -5.97 11.39 2.88
C SER A 175 -6.44 12.83 2.73
N ILE A 176 -7.17 13.16 1.66
CA ILE A 176 -7.76 14.49 1.46
C ILE A 176 -8.84 14.72 2.51
N SER A 177 -9.74 13.76 2.73
CA SER A 177 -10.79 13.84 3.76
C SER A 177 -10.19 14.12 5.13
N ARG A 178 -9.13 13.41 5.53
CA ARG A 178 -8.44 13.68 6.80
C ARG A 178 -7.89 15.11 6.87
N LYS A 179 -7.22 15.58 5.82
CA LYS A 179 -6.63 16.93 5.77
C LYS A 179 -7.67 18.03 5.90
N ILE A 180 -8.86 17.83 5.32
CA ILE A 180 -9.99 18.76 5.43
C ILE A 180 -10.52 18.76 6.87
N LEU A 181 -10.76 17.57 7.44
CA LEU A 181 -11.28 17.43 8.82
C LEU A 181 -10.35 18.09 9.85
N THR A 182 -9.04 17.92 9.72
CA THR A 182 -8.05 18.55 10.62
C THR A 182 -7.98 20.08 10.51
N LYS A 183 -8.49 20.67 9.42
CA LYS A 183 -8.58 22.13 9.28
C LYS A 183 -9.86 22.71 9.89
N LEU A 184 -10.85 21.87 10.17
CA LEU A 184 -12.16 22.26 10.70
C LEU A 184 -12.25 22.09 12.23
N SER A 185 -11.34 21.32 12.83
CA SER A 185 -11.16 21.13 14.28
C SER A 185 -10.25 22.18 14.90
#